data_AF-A0AAV5N506-F1
#
_entry.id   AF-A0AAV5N506-F1
#
_cell.length_a   1.000
_cell.length_b   1.000
_cell.length_c   1.000
_cell.angle_alpha   90.00
_cell.angle_beta   90.00
_cell.angle_gamma   90.00
#
_symmetry.space_group_name_H-M   'P 1'
#
loop_
_entity.id
_entity.type
_entity.pdbx_description
1 polymer ?
#
loop_
_entity_poly.entity_id
_entity_poly.type
_entity_poly.pdbx_seq_one_letter_code
_entity_poly.pdbx_strand_id
1 'polypeptide(L)'
;MRKMAILALAALFMTGCASKYSILMQYHNQCDAANPDPQAYVGYVDCMNSMVSLDSKVSRGTGTLNIMSYANQLKLQVQEHKITGVDARKELQNKYSRIKFNYSLPQQQVTPAAPVADTPAAR
;
A
#
# COMPACT_ATOMS: atom_id res chain seq x y z
N MET A 1 2.73 -36.79 -48.19
CA MET A 1 1.52 -36.89 -47.34
C MET A 1 1.78 -36.13 -46.04
N ARG A 2 0.92 -35.14 -45.76
CA ARG A 2 0.96 -34.26 -44.58
C ARG A 2 0.64 -35.06 -43.31
N LYS A 3 1.44 -34.92 -42.26
CA LYS A 3 1.00 -35.13 -40.87
C LYS A 3 1.68 -34.11 -39.97
N MET A 4 1.14 -32.90 -40.00
CA MET A 4 1.25 -31.96 -38.88
C MET A 4 0.40 -32.53 -37.75
N ALA A 5 1.03 -33.06 -36.71
CA ALA A 5 0.37 -33.44 -35.48
C ALA A 5 0.71 -32.40 -34.42
N ILE A 6 -0.14 -31.39 -34.32
CA ILE A 6 -0.36 -30.60 -33.11
C ILE A 6 -0.64 -31.57 -31.97
N LEU A 7 0.02 -31.44 -30.82
CA LEU A 7 -0.41 -31.91 -29.49
C LEU A 7 0.78 -31.66 -28.52
N ALA A 8 0.69 -30.97 -27.41
CA ALA A 8 -0.31 -30.11 -26.81
C ALA A 8 0.47 -29.30 -25.77
N LEU A 9 0.21 -28.00 -25.69
CA LEU A 9 0.81 -27.12 -24.69
C LEU A 9 0.25 -27.53 -23.31
N ALA A 10 0.86 -28.52 -22.67
CA ALA A 10 0.52 -28.94 -21.31
C ALA A 10 1.12 -27.97 -20.29
N ALA A 11 0.72 -26.70 -20.36
CA ALA A 11 0.84 -25.74 -19.27
C ALA A 11 -0.52 -25.68 -18.56
N LEU A 12 -1.02 -26.83 -18.10
CA LEU A 12 -2.19 -26.89 -17.26
C LEU A 12 -1.81 -26.44 -15.84
N PHE A 13 -2.23 -25.21 -15.52
CA PHE A 13 -2.75 -24.83 -14.21
C PHE A 13 -1.94 -25.26 -12.98
N MET A 14 -0.77 -24.64 -12.79
CA MET A 14 -0.33 -24.28 -11.44
C MET A 14 -1.05 -22.98 -11.02
N THR A 15 -2.38 -22.91 -11.18
CA THR A 15 -3.17 -21.96 -10.39
C THR A 15 -3.18 -22.53 -8.98
N GLY A 16 -2.07 -22.35 -8.26
CA GLY A 16 -2.07 -22.49 -6.82
C GLY A 16 -3.28 -21.73 -6.28
N CYS A 17 -3.99 -22.32 -5.34
CA CYS A 17 -5.14 -21.74 -4.68
C CYS A 17 -4.73 -20.49 -3.87
N ALA A 18 -4.26 -19.45 -4.56
CA ALA A 18 -4.03 -18.15 -4.00
C ALA A 18 -5.40 -17.65 -3.56
N SER A 19 -5.61 -17.65 -2.25
CA SER A 19 -6.78 -17.08 -1.63
C SER A 19 -6.96 -15.63 -2.11
N LYS A 20 -8.21 -15.15 -2.16
CA LYS A 20 -8.49 -13.73 -2.45
C LYS A 20 -7.67 -12.80 -1.55
N TYR A 21 -7.44 -13.24 -0.32
CA TYR A 21 -6.65 -12.54 0.67
C TYR A 21 -5.16 -12.45 0.32
N SER A 22 -4.53 -13.56 -0.08
CA SER A 22 -3.10 -13.55 -0.48
C SER A 22 -2.87 -12.68 -1.71
N ILE A 23 -3.82 -12.66 -2.65
CA ILE A 23 -3.75 -11.79 -3.82
C ILE A 23 -3.84 -10.31 -3.38
N LEU A 24 -4.78 -9.98 -2.49
CA LEU A 24 -4.90 -8.63 -1.94
C LEU A 24 -3.62 -8.17 -1.22
N MET A 25 -2.97 -9.06 -0.47
CA MET A 25 -1.69 -8.77 0.17
C MET A 25 -0.54 -8.57 -0.82
N GLN A 26 -0.54 -9.29 -1.93
CA GLN A 26 0.41 -9.06 -3.01
C GLN A 26 0.22 -7.67 -3.62
N TYR A 27 -1.02 -7.25 -3.86
CA TYR A 27 -1.33 -5.90 -4.35
C TYR A 27 -0.91 -4.84 -3.34
N HIS A 28 -1.18 -5.05 -2.05
CA HIS A 28 -0.72 -4.15 -1.00
C HIS A 28 0.79 -3.95 -1.06
N ASN A 29 1.57 -5.03 -1.10
CA ASN A 29 3.04 -4.94 -1.13
C ASN A 29 3.54 -4.23 -2.40
N GLN A 30 2.94 -4.49 -3.56
CA GLN A 30 3.30 -3.84 -4.82
C GLN A 30 2.98 -2.34 -4.78
N CYS A 31 1.79 -1.98 -4.31
CA CYS A 31 1.36 -0.59 -4.23
C CYS A 31 2.09 0.19 -3.14
N ASP A 32 2.44 -0.44 -2.01
CA ASP A 32 3.26 0.19 -0.97
C ASP A 32 4.69 0.42 -1.48
N ALA A 33 5.31 -0.56 -2.14
CA ALA A 33 6.63 -0.40 -2.74
C ALA A 33 6.66 0.66 -3.85
N ALA A 34 5.58 0.80 -4.62
CA ALA A 34 5.44 1.85 -5.64
C ALA A 34 5.18 3.25 -5.04
N ASN A 35 4.75 3.32 -3.78
CA ASN A 35 4.46 4.56 -3.06
C ASN A 35 5.29 4.61 -1.76
N PRO A 36 6.63 4.71 -1.85
CA PRO A 36 7.52 4.60 -0.69
C PRO A 36 7.42 5.78 0.28
N ASP A 37 6.95 6.95 -0.20
CA ASP A 37 6.71 8.10 0.66
C ASP A 37 5.52 7.83 1.60
N PRO A 38 5.71 7.91 2.93
CA PRO A 38 4.62 7.77 3.90
C PRO A 38 3.43 8.71 3.65
N GLN A 39 3.65 9.88 3.04
CA GLN A 39 2.57 10.82 2.68
C GLN A 39 1.82 10.44 1.38
N ALA A 40 2.37 9.55 0.56
CA ALA A 40 1.76 9.11 -0.71
C ALA A 40 0.58 8.12 -0.54
N TYR A 41 -0.24 8.28 0.50
CA TYR A 41 -1.38 7.42 0.78
C TYR A 41 -2.43 7.44 -0.33
N VAL A 42 -2.68 8.62 -0.92
CA VAL A 42 -3.64 8.77 -2.03
C VAL A 42 -3.22 7.91 -3.23
N GLY A 43 -1.95 7.99 -3.63
CA GLY A 43 -1.39 7.19 -4.73
C GLY A 43 -1.41 5.69 -4.43
N TYR A 44 -1.12 5.30 -3.18
CA TYR A 44 -1.26 3.93 -2.72
C TYR A 44 -2.69 3.39 -2.91
N VAL A 45 -3.70 4.15 -2.47
CA VAL A 45 -5.12 3.73 -2.59
C VAL A 45 -5.55 3.65 -4.05
N ASP A 46 -5.09 4.57 -4.91
CA ASP A 46 -5.38 4.53 -6.34
C ASP A 46 -4.75 3.33 -7.04
N CYS A 47 -3.51 2.99 -6.70
CA CYS A 47 -2.88 1.76 -7.15
C CYS A 47 -3.69 0.53 -6.71
N MET A 48 -4.10 0.46 -5.44
CA MET A 48 -4.88 -0.66 -4.92
C MET A 48 -6.24 -0.79 -5.61
N ASN A 49 -6.96 0.31 -5.82
CA ASN A 49 -8.23 0.32 -6.54
C ASN A 49 -8.05 -0.20 -7.97
N SER A 50 -7.00 0.25 -8.68
CA SER A 50 -6.69 -0.21 -10.03
C SER A 50 -6.46 -1.73 -10.06
N MET A 51 -5.55 -2.24 -9.23
CA MET A 51 -5.21 -3.66 -9.16
C MET A 51 -6.42 -4.52 -8.77
N VAL A 52 -7.20 -4.09 -7.78
CA VAL A 52 -8.41 -4.80 -7.34
C VAL A 52 -9.47 -4.81 -8.43
N SER A 53 -9.69 -3.70 -9.14
CA SER A 53 -10.73 -3.59 -10.16
C SER A 53 -10.50 -4.50 -11.37
N LEU A 54 -9.22 -4.74 -11.71
CA LEU A 54 -8.82 -5.60 -12.82
C LEU A 54 -8.92 -7.10 -12.47
N ASP A 55 -9.01 -7.44 -11.18
CA ASP A 55 -9.08 -8.83 -10.71
C ASP A 55 -10.50 -9.23 -10.28
N SER A 56 -11.18 -10.00 -11.13
CA SER A 56 -12.52 -10.53 -10.86
C SER A 56 -12.63 -11.43 -9.62
N LYS A 57 -11.53 -12.08 -9.19
CA LYS A 57 -11.53 -12.95 -8.00
C LYS A 57 -11.54 -12.13 -6.73
N VAL A 58 -10.84 -11.00 -6.71
CA VAL A 58 -10.64 -10.15 -5.52
C VAL A 58 -11.67 -9.03 -5.43
N SER A 59 -12.04 -8.40 -6.55
CA SER A 59 -13.00 -7.28 -6.62
C SER A 59 -14.38 -7.56 -5.99
N ARG A 60 -14.83 -8.81 -6.04
CA ARG A 60 -16.14 -9.22 -5.50
C ARG A 60 -16.08 -9.78 -4.07
N GLY A 61 -14.90 -9.81 -3.45
CA GLY A 61 -14.75 -10.32 -2.09
C GLY A 61 -15.24 -9.30 -1.06
N THR A 62 -16.15 -9.69 -0.18
CA THR A 62 -16.67 -8.81 0.89
C THR A 62 -15.54 -8.22 1.75
N GLY A 63 -14.51 -9.02 2.06
CA GLY A 63 -13.32 -8.54 2.77
C GLY A 63 -12.57 -7.45 2.00
N THR A 64 -12.36 -7.65 0.70
CA THR A 64 -11.76 -6.65 -0.20
C THR A 64 -12.60 -5.37 -0.23
N LEU A 65 -13.91 -5.50 -0.42
CA LEU A 65 -14.82 -4.35 -0.51
C LEU A 65 -14.79 -3.53 0.78
N ASN A 66 -14.78 -4.19 1.94
CA ASN A 66 -14.69 -3.50 3.24
C ASN A 66 -13.35 -2.77 3.40
N ILE A 67 -12.24 -3.42 3.05
CA ILE A 67 -10.90 -2.83 3.11
C ILE A 67 -10.80 -1.62 2.17
N MET A 68 -11.20 -1.78 0.91
CA MET A 68 -11.11 -0.71 -0.08
C MET A 68 -12.08 0.44 0.22
N SER A 69 -13.27 0.15 0.74
CA SER A 69 -14.21 1.18 1.18
C SER A 69 -13.60 2.05 2.29
N TYR A 70 -13.06 1.43 3.34
CA TYR A 70 -12.41 2.18 4.41
C TYR A 70 -11.14 2.90 3.94
N ALA A 71 -10.33 2.27 3.08
CA ALA A 71 -9.15 2.91 2.51
C ALA A 71 -9.51 4.15 1.68
N ASN A 72 -10.59 4.09 0.90
CA ASN A 72 -11.13 5.22 0.13
C ASN A 72 -11.70 6.32 1.04
N GLN A 73 -12.34 5.98 2.16
CA GLN A 73 -12.76 6.97 3.16
C GLN A 73 -11.57 7.74 3.74
N LEU A 74 -10.50 7.03 4.11
CA LEU A 74 -9.26 7.67 4.58
C LEU A 74 -8.61 8.51 3.48
N LYS A 75 -8.66 8.06 2.21
CA LYS A 75 -8.15 8.83 1.07
C LYS A 75 -8.85 10.18 0.98
N LEU A 76 -10.17 10.21 1.10
CA LEU A 76 -10.94 11.46 1.11
C LEU A 76 -10.51 12.37 2.27
N GLN A 77 -10.32 11.83 3.47
CA GLN A 77 -9.86 12.63 4.61
C GLN A 77 -8.46 13.23 4.40
N VAL A 78 -7.55 12.49 3.75
CA VAL A 78 -6.22 13.02 3.38
C VAL A 78 -6.33 14.13 2.34
N GLN A 79 -7.16 13.94 1.32
CA GLN A 79 -7.39 14.95 0.27
C GLN A 79 -8.06 16.22 0.81
N GLU A 80 -8.92 16.07 1.82
CA GLU A 80 -9.56 17.17 2.53
C GLU A 80 -8.66 17.78 3.63
N HIS A 81 -7.40 17.34 3.75
CA HIS A 81 -6.45 17.78 4.76
C HIS A 81 -6.92 17.59 6.22
N LYS A 82 -7.85 16.67 6.47
CA LYS A 82 -8.34 16.33 7.81
C LYS A 82 -7.36 15.45 8.59
N ILE A 83 -6.61 14.61 7.87
CA ILE A 83 -5.56 13.74 8.43
C ILE A 83 -4.36 13.71 7.47
N THR A 84 -3.19 13.33 7.98
CA THR A 84 -2.00 13.13 7.12
C THR A 84 -2.03 11.76 6.43
N GLY A 85 -1.22 11.59 5.37
CA GLY A 85 -1.07 10.27 4.73
C GLY A 85 -0.49 9.22 5.68
N VAL A 86 0.37 9.65 6.61
CA VAL A 86 0.94 8.79 7.67
C VAL A 86 -0.15 8.30 8.61
N ASP A 87 -1.02 9.21 9.08
CA ASP A 87 -2.12 8.85 9.98
C ASP A 87 -3.10 7.91 9.29
N ALA A 88 -3.42 8.15 8.02
CA ALA A 88 -4.26 7.28 7.21
C ALA A 88 -3.68 5.86 7.07
N ARG A 89 -2.37 5.72 6.78
CA ARG A 89 -1.71 4.39 6.74
C ARG A 89 -1.79 3.69 8.10
N LYS A 90 -1.55 4.42 9.19
CA LYS A 90 -1.63 3.90 10.56
C LYS A 90 -3.05 3.45 10.90
N GLU A 91 -4.07 4.24 10.58
CA GLU A 91 -5.48 3.88 10.78
C GLU A 91 -5.88 2.63 10.00
N LEU A 92 -5.48 2.54 8.72
CA LEU A 92 -5.75 1.37 7.90
C LEU A 92 -5.13 0.10 8.49
N GLN A 93 -3.86 0.19 8.92
CA GLN A 93 -3.15 -0.91 9.58
C GLN A 93 -3.76 -1.29 10.93
N ASN A 94 -4.21 -0.31 11.73
CA ASN A 94 -4.87 -0.58 13.01
C ASN A 94 -6.19 -1.33 12.84
N LYS A 95 -6.99 -0.95 11.83
CA LYS A 95 -8.26 -1.61 11.54
C LYS A 95 -8.06 -3.00 10.90
N TYR A 96 -7.04 -3.12 10.05
CA TYR A 96 -6.71 -4.36 9.35
C TYR A 96 -5.26 -4.76 9.65
N SER A 97 -5.06 -5.41 10.81
CA SER A 97 -3.74 -5.76 11.38
C SER A 97 -2.78 -6.56 10.48
N ARG A 98 -3.32 -7.13 9.40
CA ARG A 98 -2.56 -7.89 8.42
C ARG A 98 -2.03 -7.05 7.26
N ILE A 99 -2.57 -5.84 7.05
CA ILE A 99 -2.02 -4.82 6.14
C ILE A 99 -0.90 -4.13 6.92
N LYS A 100 0.34 -4.29 6.47
CA LYS A 100 1.52 -3.76 7.16
C LYS A 100 2.34 -2.96 6.18
N PHE A 101 2.33 -1.64 6.35
CA PHE A 101 3.14 -0.75 5.53
C PHE A 101 4.61 -0.87 5.93
N ASN A 102 5.48 -1.02 4.94
CA ASN A 102 6.91 -0.97 5.13
C ASN A 102 7.37 0.48 5.14
N TYR A 103 7.30 1.11 6.31
CA TYR A 103 7.90 2.42 6.49
C TYR A 103 9.43 2.29 6.50
N SER A 104 10.09 2.80 5.47
CA SER A 104 11.37 3.44 5.70
C SER A 104 11.04 4.79 6.33
N LEU A 105 10.84 4.84 7.65
CA LEU A 105 10.80 6.12 8.34
C LEU A 105 12.11 6.83 7.94
N PRO A 106 12.08 8.02 7.32
CA PRO A 106 13.26 8.86 7.36
C PRO A 106 13.57 8.98 8.84
N GLN A 107 14.74 8.49 9.27
CA GLN A 107 15.22 8.76 10.61
C GLN A 107 14.96 10.23 10.84
N GLN A 108 14.20 10.57 11.89
CA GLN A 108 14.16 11.92 12.39
C GLN A 108 15.64 12.31 12.54
N GLN A 109 16.16 13.08 11.58
CA GLN A 109 17.40 13.79 11.79
C GLN A 109 17.05 14.70 12.96
N VAL A 110 17.44 14.25 14.14
CA VAL A 110 17.51 15.09 15.32
C VAL A 110 18.54 16.13 14.93
N THR A 111 18.10 17.23 14.35
CA THR A 111 18.97 18.38 14.09
C THR A 111 19.54 18.73 15.46
N PRO A 112 20.84 18.59 15.70
CA PRO A 112 21.40 18.99 16.98
C PRO A 112 21.07 20.46 17.14
N ALA A 113 20.38 20.82 18.23
CA ALA A 113 20.16 22.22 18.58
C ALA A 113 21.54 22.89 18.60
N ALA A 114 21.72 23.89 17.74
CA ALA A 114 22.94 24.68 17.73
C ALA A 114 23.18 25.21 19.16
N PRO A 115 24.41 25.11 19.69
CA PRO A 115 24.69 25.60 21.02
C PRO A 115 24.43 27.12 21.03
N VAL A 116 23.55 27.53 21.94
CA VAL A 116 23.28 28.94 22.21
C VAL A 116 24.59 29.53 22.71
N ALA A 117 25.19 30.44 21.94
CA ALA A 117 26.37 31.16 22.38
C ALA A 117 25.95 32.07 23.53
N ASP A 118 26.32 31.69 24.75
CA ASP A 118 26.31 32.57 25.92
C ASP A 118 27.09 33.83 25.55
N THR A 119 26.38 34.95 25.53
CA THR A 119 27.01 36.27 25.48
C THR A 119 27.15 36.76 26.92
N PRO A 120 28.35 36.82 27.52
CA PRO A 120 28.51 37.59 28.73
C PRO A 120 28.82 39.04 28.32
N ALA A 121 27.85 39.91 28.56
CA ALA A 121 28.10 41.33 28.70
C ALA A 121 29.03 41.55 29.90
N ALA A 122 30.18 42.23 29.71
CA ALA A 122 30.79 43.04 30.76
C ALA A 122 31.97 43.91 30.24
N ARG A 123 31.82 45.20 30.54
CA ARG A 123 32.79 46.32 30.61
C ARG A 123 33.07 47.13 29.36
#